data_AF-M6VSU3-F1
#
_entry.id   AF-M6VSU3-F1
#
_cell.length_a   1.000
_cell.length_b   1.000
_cell.length_c   1.000
_cell.angle_alpha   90.00
_cell.angle_beta   90.00
_cell.angle_gamma   90.00
#
_symmetry.space_group_name_H-M   'P 1'
#
loop_
_entity.id
_entity.type
_entity.pdbx_description
1 polymer ?
#
loop_
_entity_poly.entity_id
_entity_poly.type
_entity_poly.pdbx_seq_one_letter_code
_entity_poly.pdbx_strand_id
1 'polypeptide(L)'
;MDVKALELHRWYNIFILLSLDIVKTFHEQMGLGWLPPNFVLMLRWLISENAETPKEEQAFVHNVFHEMKQLLDPNQEESFHGWATRVFKTVFRDQPQWSAWHILFHRSAYVSSDRLLFLGDRLEKILSDFREIVCMKDVRQMIDKLNAQPFSSWDLEMYQIQGFESDGVNDPLDIILETVEIFRFQRFWKLLSLLLSPEEFETLWTHGKDMLCEMNIEVSLVHPFELDSYI
;
A
#
# COMPACT_ATOMS: atom_id res chain seq x y z
N MET A 1 -18.54 -6.94 4.68
CA MET A 1 -17.08 -7.17 4.55
C MET A 1 -16.83 -8.66 4.37
N ASP A 2 -16.15 -9.05 3.28
CA ASP A 2 -15.82 -10.45 2.99
C ASP A 2 -14.38 -10.75 3.46
N VAL A 3 -14.26 -11.56 4.52
CA VAL A 3 -12.96 -11.97 5.08
C VAL A 3 -12.13 -12.75 4.06
N LYS A 4 -12.78 -13.39 3.07
CA LYS A 4 -12.12 -14.16 2.02
C LYS A 4 -11.48 -13.31 0.93
N ALA A 5 -11.62 -11.98 0.99
CA ALA A 5 -11.02 -11.07 0.03
C ALA A 5 -9.48 -11.07 0.08
N LEU A 6 -8.88 -11.43 1.23
CA LEU A 6 -7.44 -11.61 1.41
C LEU A 6 -7.19 -12.93 2.15
N GLU A 7 -5.95 -13.42 2.04
CA GLU A 7 -5.48 -14.51 2.91
C GLU A 7 -5.56 -14.06 4.38
N LEU A 8 -5.92 -14.99 5.28
CA LEU A 8 -6.09 -14.70 6.71
C LEU A 8 -4.84 -14.04 7.32
N HIS A 9 -3.66 -14.48 6.90
CA HIS A 9 -2.41 -13.99 7.44
C HIS A 9 -2.17 -12.53 7.07
N ARG A 10 -2.65 -12.11 5.89
CA ARG A 10 -2.58 -10.71 5.47
C ARG A 10 -3.48 -9.82 6.31
N TRP A 11 -4.70 -10.29 6.65
CA TRP A 11 -5.55 -9.57 7.60
C TRP A 11 -4.89 -9.46 8.98
N TYR A 12 -4.32 -10.55 9.47
CA TYR A 12 -3.58 -10.55 10.73
C TYR A 12 -2.47 -9.48 10.73
N ASN A 13 -1.62 -9.45 9.70
CA ASN A 13 -0.53 -8.49 9.58
C ASN A 13 -1.03 -7.04 9.51
N ILE A 14 -2.13 -6.77 8.79
CA ILE A 14 -2.77 -5.45 8.78
C ILE A 14 -3.16 -5.02 10.21
N PHE A 15 -3.83 -5.89 10.96
CA PHE A 15 -4.29 -5.55 12.30
C PHE A 15 -3.15 -5.34 13.28
N ILE A 16 -2.10 -6.17 13.19
CA ILE A 16 -0.86 -5.98 13.96
C ILE A 16 -0.23 -4.63 13.62
N LEU A 17 -0.02 -4.34 12.34
CA LEU A 17 0.62 -3.11 11.87
C LEU A 17 -0.15 -1.86 12.34
N LEU A 18 -1.47 -1.85 12.17
CA LEU A 18 -2.32 -0.72 12.56
C LEU A 18 -2.48 -0.54 14.07
N SER A 19 -2.03 -1.52 14.88
CA SER A 19 -2.00 -1.39 16.34
C SER A 19 -0.81 -0.56 16.84
N LEU A 20 0.24 -0.42 16.03
CA LEU A 20 1.51 0.24 16.40
C LEU A 20 1.35 1.77 16.48
N ASP A 21 1.90 2.39 17.53
CA ASP A 21 1.88 3.85 17.69
C ASP A 21 2.73 4.54 16.62
N ILE A 22 3.85 3.93 16.22
CA ILE A 22 4.71 4.46 15.15
C ILE A 22 3.98 4.52 13.80
N VAL A 23 3.12 3.53 13.51
CA VAL A 23 2.38 3.42 12.24
C VAL A 23 1.26 4.46 12.15
N LYS A 24 0.66 4.81 13.29
CA LYS A 24 -0.44 5.78 13.38
C LYS A 24 -0.11 7.12 12.70
N THR A 25 1.15 7.53 12.76
CA THR A 25 1.65 8.77 12.14
C THR A 25 1.56 8.76 10.61
N PHE A 26 1.45 7.57 9.99
CA PHE A 26 1.46 7.39 8.54
C PHE A 26 0.10 7.05 7.93
N HIS A 27 -0.99 6.95 8.72
CA HIS A 27 -2.31 6.55 8.22
C HIS A 27 -2.78 7.38 7.01
N GLU A 28 -2.61 8.70 7.05
CA GLU A 28 -2.96 9.58 5.94
C GLU A 28 -2.09 9.33 4.71
N GLN A 29 -0.78 9.17 4.89
CA GLN A 29 0.16 8.93 3.79
C GLN A 29 -0.09 7.58 3.11
N MET A 30 -0.57 6.58 3.86
CA MET A 30 -0.97 5.28 3.32
C MET A 30 -2.32 5.30 2.62
N GLY A 31 -3.08 6.40 2.68
CA GLY A 31 -4.43 6.46 2.13
C GLY A 31 -5.49 5.69 2.92
N LEU A 32 -5.22 5.34 4.18
CA LEU A 32 -6.15 4.58 5.05
C LEU A 32 -7.38 5.40 5.45
N GLY A 33 -7.33 6.73 5.28
CA GLY A 33 -8.39 7.64 5.71
C GLY A 33 -8.43 7.81 7.23
N TRP A 34 -9.52 8.40 7.73
CA TRP A 34 -9.71 8.62 9.16
C TRP A 34 -10.29 7.38 9.84
N LEU A 35 -9.57 6.88 10.86
CA LEU A 35 -10.05 5.84 11.77
C LEU A 35 -10.31 6.44 13.17
N PRO A 36 -11.36 6.00 13.88
CA PRO A 36 -11.66 6.52 15.20
C PRO A 36 -10.56 6.13 16.20
N PRO A 37 -10.25 6.96 17.21
CA PRO A 37 -9.22 6.64 18.21
C PRO A 37 -9.41 5.29 18.91
N ASN A 38 -10.68 4.90 19.13
CA ASN A 38 -11.04 3.63 19.75
C ASN A 38 -10.70 2.41 18.88
N PHE A 39 -10.44 2.59 17.58
CA PHE A 39 -10.10 1.48 16.69
C PHE A 39 -8.75 0.87 17.08
N VAL A 40 -7.73 1.71 17.28
CA VAL A 40 -6.42 1.23 17.71
C VAL A 40 -6.52 0.56 19.09
N LEU A 41 -7.27 1.14 20.02
CA LEU A 41 -7.48 0.55 21.36
C LEU A 41 -8.17 -0.82 21.29
N MET A 42 -9.17 -0.97 20.43
CA MET A 42 -9.87 -2.23 20.18
C MET A 42 -8.93 -3.29 19.59
N LEU A 43 -8.07 -2.92 18.62
CA LEU A 43 -7.05 -3.83 18.10
C LEU A 43 -6.09 -4.30 19.20
N ARG A 44 -5.56 -3.37 20.01
CA ARG A 44 -4.63 -3.72 21.11
C ARG A 44 -5.25 -4.68 22.11
N TRP A 45 -6.51 -4.43 22.49
CA TRP A 45 -7.24 -5.30 23.40
C TRP A 45 -7.38 -6.71 22.82
N LEU A 46 -7.84 -6.84 21.58
CA LEU A 46 -8.00 -8.14 20.92
C LEU A 46 -6.66 -8.88 20.72
N ILE A 47 -5.58 -8.16 20.39
CA ILE A 47 -4.24 -8.73 20.26
C ILE A 47 -3.76 -9.25 21.60
N SER A 48 -3.93 -8.48 22.68
CA SER A 48 -3.54 -8.87 24.04
C SER A 48 -4.32 -10.10 24.51
N GLU A 49 -5.63 -10.12 24.31
CA GLU A 49 -6.46 -11.30 24.63
C GLU A 49 -6.01 -12.54 23.85
N ASN A 50 -5.66 -12.37 22.58
CA ASN A 50 -5.16 -13.47 21.76
C ASN A 50 -3.75 -13.92 22.17
N ALA A 51 -2.91 -13.04 22.69
CA ALA A 51 -1.60 -13.42 23.22
C ALA A 51 -1.71 -14.25 24.51
N GLU A 52 -2.67 -13.90 25.38
CA GLU A 52 -2.93 -14.65 26.62
C GLU A 52 -3.60 -16.01 26.38
N THR A 53 -4.55 -16.05 25.45
CA THR A 53 -5.25 -17.28 25.04
C THR A 53 -5.19 -17.41 23.51
N PRO A 54 -4.10 -17.99 22.96
CA PRO A 54 -3.91 -18.12 21.52
C PRO A 54 -5.10 -18.78 20.84
N LYS A 55 -5.84 -17.98 20.06
CA LYS A 55 -6.87 -18.48 19.15
C LYS A 55 -6.22 -18.74 17.80
N GLU A 56 -6.83 -19.63 17.02
CA GLU A 56 -6.49 -19.78 15.60
C GLU A 56 -6.64 -18.43 14.89
N GLU A 57 -5.75 -18.16 13.94
CA GLU A 57 -5.70 -16.89 13.19
C GLU A 57 -7.08 -16.51 12.61
N GLN A 58 -7.82 -17.51 12.11
CA GLN A 58 -9.18 -17.34 11.61
C GLN A 58 -10.13 -16.77 12.67
N ALA A 59 -10.07 -17.28 13.90
CA ALA A 59 -10.93 -16.82 14.99
C ALA A 59 -10.55 -15.41 15.43
N PHE A 60 -9.26 -15.08 15.48
CA PHE A 60 -8.80 -13.72 15.75
C PHE A 60 -9.32 -12.73 14.69
N VAL A 61 -9.08 -13.02 13.41
CA VAL A 61 -9.52 -12.17 12.29
C VAL A 61 -11.04 -11.98 12.30
N HIS A 62 -11.81 -13.05 12.55
CA HIS A 62 -13.27 -12.94 12.67
C HIS A 62 -13.71 -12.06 13.84
N ASN A 63 -13.04 -12.14 15.00
CA ASN A 63 -13.36 -11.31 16.15
C ASN A 63 -13.07 -9.83 15.86
N VAL A 64 -11.93 -9.52 15.23
CA VAL A 64 -11.61 -8.15 14.82
C VAL A 64 -12.69 -7.61 13.89
N PHE A 65 -13.08 -8.35 12.84
CA PHE A 65 -14.15 -7.90 11.95
C PHE A 65 -15.51 -7.76 12.64
N HIS A 66 -15.79 -8.57 13.66
CA HIS A 66 -17.01 -8.42 14.45
C HIS A 66 -17.03 -7.09 15.21
N GLU A 67 -15.94 -6.78 15.94
CA GLU A 67 -15.82 -5.54 16.70
C GLU A 67 -15.76 -4.30 15.80
N MET A 68 -15.07 -4.40 14.66
CA MET A 68 -15.01 -3.33 13.66
C MET A 68 -16.40 -2.90 13.19
N LYS A 69 -17.33 -3.85 12.99
CA LYS A 69 -18.70 -3.55 12.57
C LYS A 69 -19.54 -2.83 13.62
N GLN A 70 -19.15 -2.95 14.89
CA GLN A 70 -19.82 -2.23 15.97
C GLN A 70 -19.25 -0.81 16.12
N LEU A 71 -17.98 -0.62 15.74
CA LEU A 71 -17.24 0.61 15.97
C LEU A 71 -17.24 1.58 14.79
N LEU A 72 -17.13 1.06 13.57
CA LEU A 72 -17.04 1.85 12.34
C LEU A 72 -18.43 2.03 11.72
N ASP A 73 -18.67 3.18 11.11
CA ASP A 73 -19.83 3.33 10.24
C ASP A 73 -19.62 2.57 8.90
N PRO A 74 -20.70 2.27 8.15
CA PRO A 74 -20.59 1.50 6.91
C PRO A 74 -19.63 2.08 5.86
N ASN A 75 -19.50 3.41 5.78
CA ASN A 75 -18.59 4.05 4.82
C ASN A 75 -17.13 3.87 5.26
N GLN A 76 -16.86 3.96 6.56
CA GLN A 76 -15.54 3.70 7.12
C GLN A 76 -15.13 2.24 6.96
N GLU A 77 -16.06 1.30 7.18
CA GLU A 77 -15.84 -0.11 6.92
C GLU A 77 -15.48 -0.37 5.45
N GLU A 78 -16.26 0.21 4.53
CA GLU A 78 -16.02 0.07 3.10
C GLU A 78 -14.67 0.69 2.69
N SER A 79 -14.36 1.88 3.19
CA SER A 79 -13.07 2.54 2.96
C SER A 79 -11.89 1.73 3.48
N PHE A 80 -11.99 1.18 4.69
CA PHE A 80 -10.96 0.32 5.28
C PHE A 80 -10.75 -0.94 4.44
N HIS A 81 -11.85 -1.60 4.06
CA HIS A 81 -11.79 -2.81 3.23
C HIS A 81 -11.21 -2.52 1.85
N GLY A 82 -11.60 -1.41 1.22
CA GLY A 82 -11.05 -0.95 -0.05
C GLY A 82 -9.54 -0.69 0.06
N TRP A 83 -9.12 0.04 1.09
CA TRP A 83 -7.70 0.27 1.36
C TRP A 83 -6.92 -1.04 1.56
N ALA A 84 -7.41 -1.94 2.41
CA ALA A 84 -6.74 -3.19 2.72
C ALA A 84 -6.57 -4.09 1.50
N THR A 85 -7.55 -4.10 0.60
CA THR A 85 -7.57 -4.98 -0.57
C THR A 85 -6.86 -4.38 -1.79
N ARG A 86 -6.80 -3.04 -1.92
CA ARG A 86 -6.33 -2.36 -3.13
C ARG A 86 -5.05 -1.57 -2.93
N VAL A 87 -4.74 -1.14 -1.70
CA VAL A 87 -3.63 -0.23 -1.40
C VAL A 87 -2.57 -0.92 -0.55
N PHE A 88 -3.00 -1.58 0.53
CA PHE A 88 -2.07 -2.26 1.43
C PHE A 88 -1.27 -3.34 0.71
N LYS A 89 0.05 -3.33 0.91
CA LYS A 89 1.02 -4.20 0.23
C LYS A 89 2.19 -4.47 1.17
N THR A 90 2.55 -5.74 1.35
CA THR A 90 3.79 -6.15 2.01
C THR A 90 4.85 -6.55 1.00
N VAL A 91 4.45 -7.10 -0.16
CA VAL A 91 5.35 -7.53 -1.23
C VAL A 91 4.84 -7.17 -2.61
N PHE A 92 5.73 -7.11 -3.59
CA PHE A 92 5.39 -6.84 -5.00
C PHE A 92 4.24 -7.68 -5.55
N ARG A 93 4.11 -8.92 -5.08
CA ARG A 93 3.10 -9.89 -5.50
C ARG A 93 1.70 -9.62 -4.97
N ASP A 94 1.54 -8.72 -4.00
CA ASP A 94 0.23 -8.44 -3.40
C ASP A 94 -0.65 -7.56 -4.28
N GLN A 95 -0.03 -6.75 -5.14
CA GLN A 95 -0.68 -5.83 -6.08
C GLN A 95 0.04 -5.90 -7.44
N PRO A 96 0.06 -7.07 -8.11
CA PRO A 96 0.88 -7.28 -9.31
C PRO A 96 0.53 -6.30 -10.43
N GLN A 97 -0.75 -5.95 -10.56
CA GLN A 97 -1.25 -5.00 -11.56
C GLN A 97 -0.68 -3.59 -11.35
N TRP A 98 -0.72 -3.06 -10.13
CA TRP A 98 -0.18 -1.74 -9.83
C TRP A 98 1.34 -1.72 -9.89
N SER A 99 1.95 -2.77 -9.37
CA SER A 99 3.39 -2.84 -9.21
C SER A 99 4.08 -2.93 -10.60
N ALA A 100 3.52 -3.67 -11.55
CA ALA A 100 4.03 -3.73 -12.93
C ALA A 100 4.08 -2.34 -13.60
N TRP A 101 2.99 -1.57 -13.49
CA TRP A 101 2.94 -0.20 -14.01
C TRP A 101 3.88 0.75 -13.29
N HIS A 102 4.00 0.61 -11.97
CA HIS A 102 4.95 1.40 -11.17
C HIS A 102 6.39 1.19 -11.65
N ILE A 103 6.81 -0.07 -11.89
CA ILE A 103 8.13 -0.39 -12.45
C ILE A 103 8.36 0.32 -13.79
N LEU A 104 7.37 0.28 -14.69
CA LEU A 104 7.50 0.85 -16.03
C LEU A 104 7.68 2.37 -15.99
N PHE A 105 6.89 3.07 -15.17
CA PHE A 105 7.02 4.51 -14.97
C PHE A 105 8.31 4.88 -14.26
N HIS A 106 8.69 4.13 -13.23
CA HIS A 106 9.97 4.35 -12.54
C HIS A 106 11.15 4.21 -13.51
N ARG A 107 11.19 3.14 -14.32
CA ARG A 107 12.24 2.97 -15.33
C ARG A 107 12.24 4.12 -16.32
N SER A 108 11.08 4.50 -16.85
CA SER A 108 10.99 5.57 -17.86
C SER A 108 11.35 6.95 -17.32
N ALA A 109 11.11 7.20 -16.03
CA ALA A 109 11.39 8.49 -15.39
C ALA A 109 12.88 8.72 -15.11
N TYR A 110 13.67 7.64 -15.03
CA TYR A 110 15.10 7.69 -14.66
C TYR A 110 16.04 7.11 -15.73
N VAL A 111 15.51 6.40 -16.71
CA VAL A 111 16.25 5.82 -17.84
C VAL A 111 15.57 6.25 -19.13
N SER A 112 16.33 6.87 -20.03
CA SER A 112 15.82 7.29 -21.34
C SER A 112 15.18 6.11 -22.06
N SER A 113 13.91 6.26 -22.43
CA SER A 113 13.13 5.23 -23.13
C SER A 113 12.38 5.86 -24.28
N ASP A 114 12.72 5.44 -25.51
CA ASP A 114 12.04 5.91 -26.72
C ASP A 114 10.58 5.44 -26.78
N ARG A 115 10.20 4.48 -25.93
CA ARG A 115 8.87 3.86 -25.87
C ARG A 115 7.76 4.82 -25.43
N LEU A 116 8.10 5.93 -24.76
CA LEU A 116 7.11 6.93 -24.37
C LEU A 116 7.10 8.19 -25.26
N LEU A 117 7.90 8.22 -26.33
CA LEU A 117 8.00 9.39 -27.22
C LEU A 117 6.69 9.72 -27.95
N PHE A 118 5.76 8.77 -28.08
CA PHE A 118 4.44 9.01 -28.65
C PHE A 118 3.62 10.05 -27.84
N LEU A 119 3.97 10.27 -26.57
CA LEU A 119 3.36 11.30 -25.73
C LEU A 119 3.78 12.73 -26.13
N GLY A 120 4.81 12.86 -26.97
CA GLY A 120 5.29 14.13 -27.53
C GLY A 120 5.70 15.13 -26.44
N ASP A 121 5.30 16.38 -26.62
CA ASP A 121 5.65 17.50 -25.72
C ASP A 121 5.14 17.33 -24.28
N ARG A 122 4.19 16.43 -24.03
CA ARG A 122 3.67 16.14 -22.68
C ARG A 122 4.56 15.19 -21.88
N LEU A 123 5.47 14.47 -22.52
CA LEU A 123 6.23 13.39 -21.88
C LEU A 123 6.98 13.87 -20.65
N GLU A 124 7.79 14.92 -20.77
CA GLU A 124 8.62 15.40 -19.66
C GLU A 124 7.76 15.89 -18.48
N LYS A 125 6.62 16.53 -18.78
CA LYS A 125 5.67 16.93 -17.75
C LYS A 125 5.10 15.71 -17.01
N ILE A 126 4.65 14.69 -17.73
CA ILE A 126 4.11 13.45 -17.14
C ILE A 126 5.17 12.76 -16.25
N LEU A 127 6.42 12.67 -16.72
CA LEU A 127 7.50 12.06 -15.93
C LEU A 127 7.90 12.92 -14.73
N SER A 128 7.85 14.25 -14.85
CA SER A 128 8.06 15.17 -13.73
C SER A 128 6.96 15.03 -12.68
N ASP A 129 5.69 15.02 -13.09
CA ASP A 129 4.54 14.83 -12.21
C ASP A 129 4.62 13.47 -11.50
N PHE A 130 5.02 12.40 -12.21
CA PHE A 130 5.29 11.10 -11.61
C PHE A 130 6.34 11.20 -10.51
N ARG A 131 7.53 11.75 -10.80
CA ARG A 131 8.64 11.87 -9.84
C ARG A 131 8.24 12.68 -8.61
N GLU A 132 7.49 13.75 -8.80
CA GLU A 132 7.01 14.59 -7.69
C GLU A 132 6.01 13.84 -6.81
N ILE A 133 5.02 13.18 -7.40
CA ILE A 133 3.95 12.50 -6.66
C ILE A 133 4.47 11.29 -5.90
N VAL A 134 5.35 10.48 -6.51
CA VAL A 134 5.90 9.27 -5.87
C VAL A 134 7.14 9.55 -5.01
N CYS A 135 7.59 10.81 -4.92
CA CYS A 135 8.75 11.19 -4.12
C CYS A 135 8.54 10.82 -2.64
N MET A 136 9.40 9.98 -2.08
CA MET A 136 9.27 9.49 -0.68
C MET A 136 10.09 10.31 0.34
N LYS A 137 10.64 11.47 -0.06
CA LYS A 137 11.56 12.24 0.79
C LYS A 137 10.91 12.71 2.09
N ASP A 138 9.66 13.17 2.02
CA ASP A 138 8.89 13.64 3.18
C ASP A 138 8.59 12.48 4.15
N VAL A 139 8.18 11.32 3.63
CA VAL A 139 7.89 10.12 4.43
C VAL A 139 9.15 9.61 5.12
N ARG A 140 10.28 9.57 4.41
CA ARG A 140 11.58 9.19 4.99
C ARG A 140 12.01 10.15 6.10
N GLN A 141 11.80 11.46 5.92
CA GLN A 141 12.05 12.43 6.99
C GLN A 141 11.14 12.24 8.21
N MET A 142 9.90 11.77 8.02
CA MET A 142 9.02 11.41 9.13
C MET A 142 9.53 10.17 9.87
N ILE A 143 10.01 9.15 9.14
CA ILE A 143 10.67 7.97 9.72
C ILE A 143 11.89 8.37 10.54
N ASP A 144 12.79 9.19 9.97
CA ASP A 144 14.00 9.65 10.67
C ASP A 144 13.66 10.36 12.00
N LYS A 145 12.58 11.15 12.00
CA LYS A 145 12.08 11.84 13.20
C LYS A 145 11.51 10.88 14.24
N LEU A 146 10.81 9.83 13.82
CA LEU A 146 10.26 8.81 14.72
C LEU A 146 11.37 7.92 15.29
N ASN A 147 12.35 7.53 14.48
CA ASN A 147 13.50 6.73 14.92
C ASN A 147 14.40 7.49 15.90
N ALA A 148 14.33 8.83 15.92
CA ALA A 148 15.01 9.66 16.91
C ALA A 148 14.28 9.70 18.28
N GLN A 149 13.09 9.12 18.38
CA GLN A 149 12.28 9.06 19.60
C GLN A 149 12.28 7.64 20.18
N PRO A 150 12.15 7.49 21.52
CA PRO A 150 11.97 6.17 22.10
C PRO A 150 10.62 5.57 21.66
N PHE A 151 10.63 4.28 21.31
CA PHE A 151 9.40 3.53 21.06
C PHE A 151 8.45 3.55 22.26
N SER A 152 7.15 3.48 21.98
CA SER A 152 6.16 3.30 23.05
C SER A 152 6.31 1.91 23.70
N SER A 153 5.78 1.74 24.91
CA SER A 153 5.77 0.43 25.55
C SER A 153 5.04 -0.62 24.72
N TRP A 154 3.97 -0.21 24.02
CA TRP A 154 3.23 -1.09 23.13
C TRP A 154 4.04 -1.49 21.89
N ASP A 155 4.72 -0.53 21.26
CA ASP A 155 5.57 -0.85 20.10
C ASP A 155 6.68 -1.84 20.49
N LEU A 156 7.33 -1.63 21.65
CA LEU A 156 8.37 -2.55 22.14
C LEU A 156 7.83 -3.97 22.36
N GLU A 157 6.65 -4.08 22.98
CA GLU A 157 5.98 -5.36 23.19
C GLU A 157 5.65 -6.05 21.86
N MET A 158 5.10 -5.31 20.89
CA MET A 158 4.75 -5.85 19.59
C MET A 158 5.97 -6.26 18.77
N TYR A 159 7.05 -5.48 18.80
CA TYR A 159 8.32 -5.86 18.16
C TYR A 159 8.84 -7.18 18.74
N GLN A 160 8.74 -7.36 20.06
CA GLN A 160 9.13 -8.61 20.72
C GLN A 160 8.22 -9.79 20.34
N ILE A 161 6.90 -9.60 20.34
CA ILE A 161 5.93 -10.68 20.04
C ILE A 161 6.02 -11.11 18.57
N GLN A 162 6.14 -10.15 17.65
CA GLN A 162 6.08 -10.40 16.20
C GLN A 162 7.45 -10.66 15.57
N GLY A 163 8.53 -10.49 16.34
CA GLY A 163 9.90 -10.62 15.82
C GLY A 163 10.19 -9.57 14.74
N PHE A 164 9.73 -8.34 14.94
CA PHE A 164 10.09 -7.22 14.07
C PHE A 164 11.54 -6.81 14.34
N GLU A 165 12.29 -6.55 13.28
CA GLU A 165 13.69 -6.12 13.34
C GLU A 165 13.78 -4.71 12.75
N SER A 166 14.29 -3.75 13.52
CA SER A 166 14.38 -2.32 13.12
C SER A 166 15.41 -2.04 12.00
N ASP A 167 16.20 -3.04 11.62
CA ASP A 167 17.24 -2.98 10.59
C ASP A 167 17.18 -4.21 9.64
N GLY A 168 16.06 -4.94 9.65
CA GLY A 168 15.94 -6.25 9.03
C GLY A 168 14.82 -6.37 8.00
N VAL A 169 14.62 -7.60 7.50
CA VAL A 169 13.68 -7.95 6.42
C VAL A 169 12.21 -7.82 6.83
N ASN A 170 11.93 -7.53 8.10
CA ASN A 170 10.60 -7.49 8.68
C ASN A 170 10.35 -6.20 9.48
N ASP A 171 10.90 -5.06 9.05
CA ASP A 171 10.57 -3.76 9.66
C ASP A 171 9.15 -3.32 9.23
N PRO A 172 8.23 -3.08 10.19
CA PRO A 172 6.94 -2.44 9.91
C PRO A 172 7.04 -1.21 9.01
N LEU A 173 8.09 -0.40 9.15
CA LEU A 173 8.26 0.83 8.38
C LEU A 173 8.54 0.59 6.90
N ASP A 174 9.14 -0.54 6.52
CA ASP A 174 9.31 -0.91 5.11
C ASP A 174 7.95 -1.23 4.46
N ILE A 175 7.06 -1.91 5.19
CA ILE A 175 5.67 -2.15 4.74
C ILE A 175 4.92 -0.83 4.56
N ILE A 176 5.14 0.14 5.47
CA ILE A 176 4.57 1.49 5.34
C ILE A 176 5.09 2.17 4.06
N LEU A 177 6.40 2.14 3.81
CA LEU A 177 6.99 2.77 2.63
C LEU A 177 6.40 2.20 1.34
N GLU A 178 6.30 0.87 1.23
CA GLU A 178 5.70 0.18 0.08
C GLU A 178 4.23 0.54 -0.12
N THR A 179 3.46 0.62 0.98
CA THR A 179 2.04 0.97 0.93
C THR A 179 1.83 2.43 0.51
N VAL A 180 2.64 3.36 1.04
CA VAL A 180 2.58 4.78 0.66
C VAL A 180 2.98 4.99 -0.79
N GLU A 181 4.02 4.30 -1.27
CA GLU A 181 4.47 4.38 -2.66
C GLU A 181 3.37 3.95 -3.63
N ILE A 182 2.71 2.81 -3.38
CA ILE A 182 1.59 2.34 -4.20
C ILE A 182 0.41 3.30 -4.14
N PHE A 183 0.04 3.80 -2.96
CA PHE A 183 -1.04 4.78 -2.85
C PHE A 183 -0.75 6.04 -3.67
N ARG A 184 0.46 6.59 -3.58
CA ARG A 184 0.90 7.74 -4.36
C ARG A 184 0.90 7.43 -5.86
N PHE A 185 1.36 6.24 -6.25
CA PHE A 185 1.31 5.80 -7.63
C PHE A 185 -0.12 5.71 -8.17
N GLN A 186 -1.07 5.17 -7.41
CA GLN A 186 -2.49 5.14 -7.80
C GLN A 186 -3.07 6.55 -7.99
N ARG A 187 -2.65 7.52 -7.18
CA ARG A 187 -3.02 8.93 -7.37
C ARG A 187 -2.44 9.53 -8.64
N PHE A 188 -1.16 9.24 -8.94
CA PHE A 188 -0.56 9.62 -10.22
C PHE A 188 -1.33 8.98 -11.39
N TRP A 189 -1.65 7.70 -11.31
CA TRP A 189 -2.38 6.97 -12.34
C TRP A 189 -3.74 7.61 -12.64
N LYS A 190 -4.48 7.99 -11.61
CA LYS A 190 -5.76 8.70 -11.75
C LYS A 190 -5.63 10.05 -12.46
N LEU A 191 -4.50 10.73 -12.33
CA LEU A 191 -4.24 11.96 -13.09
C LEU A 191 -3.88 11.63 -14.53
N LEU A 192 -3.05 10.62 -14.74
CA LEU A 192 -2.66 10.16 -16.07
C LEU A 192 -3.88 9.72 -16.90
N SER A 193 -4.85 9.04 -16.28
CA SER A 193 -6.07 8.58 -16.98
C SER A 193 -7.00 9.68 -17.45
N LEU A 194 -6.86 10.88 -16.91
CA LEU A 194 -7.55 12.07 -17.39
C LEU A 194 -6.80 12.78 -18.53
N LEU A 195 -5.54 12.44 -18.78
CA LEU A 195 -4.66 13.12 -19.73
C LEU A 195 -4.48 12.36 -21.04
N LEU A 196 -4.58 11.03 -21.01
CA LEU A 196 -4.34 10.18 -22.18
C LEU A 196 -5.64 9.85 -22.92
N SER A 197 -5.57 9.84 -24.25
CA SER A 197 -6.66 9.31 -25.07
C SER A 197 -6.71 7.77 -24.98
N PRO A 198 -7.83 7.14 -25.40
CA PRO A 198 -7.90 5.69 -25.44
C PRO A 198 -6.81 5.04 -26.29
N GLU A 199 -6.48 5.63 -27.45
CA GLU A 199 -5.44 5.15 -28.35
C GLU A 199 -4.03 5.27 -27.72
N GLU A 200 -3.81 6.33 -26.95
CA GLU A 200 -2.58 6.53 -26.19
C GLU A 200 -2.42 5.48 -25.09
N PHE A 201 -3.52 5.08 -24.45
CA PHE A 201 -3.51 3.99 -23.48
C PHE A 201 -3.20 2.62 -24.10
N GLU A 202 -3.78 2.32 -25.26
CA GLU A 202 -3.45 1.08 -26.01
C GLU A 202 -1.98 1.03 -26.40
N THR A 203 -1.45 2.17 -26.85
CA THR A 203 -0.03 2.32 -27.20
C THR A 203 0.85 2.13 -25.97
N LEU A 204 0.49 2.78 -24.85
CA LEU A 204 1.18 2.65 -23.57
C LEU A 204 1.19 1.20 -23.08
N TRP A 205 0.08 0.48 -23.20
CA TRP A 205 -0.03 -0.92 -22.79
C TRP A 205 0.81 -1.86 -23.65
N THR A 206 0.79 -1.66 -24.96
CA THR A 206 1.61 -2.46 -25.89
C THR A 206 3.09 -2.24 -25.61
N HIS A 207 3.53 -0.99 -25.52
CA HIS A 207 4.92 -0.67 -25.19
C HIS A 207 5.31 -1.13 -23.78
N GLY A 208 4.40 -1.04 -22.80
CA GLY A 208 4.63 -1.53 -21.45
C GLY A 208 4.90 -3.03 -21.40
N LYS A 209 4.17 -3.84 -22.18
CA LYS A 209 4.41 -5.29 -22.30
C LYS A 209 5.79 -5.59 -22.89
N ASP A 210 6.17 -4.88 -23.95
CA ASP A 210 7.51 -5.02 -24.56
C ASP A 210 8.60 -4.70 -23.54
N MET A 211 8.43 -3.60 -22.80
CA MET A 211 9.38 -3.17 -21.77
C MET A 211 9.54 -4.21 -20.65
N LEU A 212 8.44 -4.79 -20.14
CA LEU A 212 8.54 -5.85 -19.13
C LEU A 212 9.26 -7.10 -19.66
N CYS A 213 9.01 -7.46 -20.92
CA CYS A 213 9.68 -8.58 -21.59
C CYS A 213 11.19 -8.34 -21.72
N GLU A 214 11.60 -7.15 -22.18
CA GLU A 214 13.02 -6.75 -22.27
C GLU A 214 13.72 -6.74 -20.90
N MET A 215 12.96 -6.49 -19.84
CA MET A 215 13.43 -6.51 -18.46
C MET A 215 13.53 -7.91 -17.86
N ASN A 216 13.05 -8.95 -18.55
CA ASN A 216 12.87 -10.31 -18.00
C ASN A 216 12.03 -10.31 -16.71
N ILE A 217 10.99 -9.46 -16.66
CA ILE A 217 10.07 -9.43 -15.52
C ILE A 217 8.82 -10.23 -15.87
N GLU A 218 8.62 -11.34 -15.16
CA GLU A 218 7.45 -12.23 -15.30
C GLU A 218 6.24 -11.72 -14.49
N VAL A 219 5.65 -10.59 -14.91
CA VAL A 219 4.31 -10.15 -14.44
C VAL A 219 3.41 -9.81 -15.62
N SER A 220 2.13 -10.15 -15.50
CA SER A 220 1.11 -9.76 -16.48
C SER A 220 0.76 -8.29 -16.31
N LEU A 221 0.96 -7.50 -17.38
CA LEU A 221 0.53 -6.10 -17.41
C LEU A 221 -0.95 -6.01 -17.71
N VAL A 222 -1.75 -5.67 -16.69
CA VAL A 222 -3.20 -5.44 -16.83
C VAL A 222 -3.46 -4.22 -17.71
N HIS A 223 -4.53 -4.27 -18.50
CA HIS A 223 -4.91 -3.17 -19.37
C HIS A 223 -5.24 -1.91 -18.56
N PRO A 224 -4.83 -0.69 -18.99
CA PRO A 224 -5.13 0.55 -18.29
C PRO A 224 -6.61 0.76 -17.92
N PHE A 225 -7.54 0.43 -18.81
CA PHE A 225 -8.98 0.54 -18.55
C PHE A 225 -9.50 -0.42 -17.47
N GLU A 226 -8.81 -1.54 -17.26
CA GLU A 226 -9.16 -2.48 -16.20
C GLU A 226 -8.66 -1.97 -14.84
N LEU A 227 -7.59 -1.17 -14.80
CA LEU A 227 -7.05 -0.61 -13.56
C LEU A 227 -7.99 0.35 -12.85
N ASP A 228 -8.79 1.10 -13.59
CA ASP A 228 -9.75 2.05 -12.99
C ASP A 228 -10.83 1.33 -12.18
N SER A 229 -11.10 0.04 -12.45
CA SER A 229 -11.99 -0.78 -11.62
C SER A 229 -11.39 -1.11 -10.24
N TYR A 230 -10.09 -0.86 -10.05
CA TYR A 230 -9.35 -1.07 -8.80
C TYR A 230 -9.07 0.22 -8.02
N ILE A 231 -9.54 1.38 -8.50
CA ILE A 231 -9.51 2.66 -7.77
C ILE A 231 -10.90 2.89 -7.17
#